data_AF-A0A7J8T2X7-F1
#
_entry.id   AF-A0A7J8T2X7-F1
#
_cell.length_a   1.000
_cell.length_b   1.000
_cell.length_c   1.000
_cell.angle_alpha   90.00
_cell.angle_beta   90.00
_cell.angle_gamma   90.00
#
_symmetry.space_group_name_H-M   'P 1'
#
loop_
_entity.id
_entity.type
_entity.pdbx_description
1 polymer ?
#
loop_
_entity_poly.entity_id
_entity_poly.type
_entity_poly.pdbx_seq_one_letter_code
_entity_poly.pdbx_strand_id
1 'polypeptide(L)'
;MLEQVLPHSMLKAKPNLESRIKTLKRDWAIVYDMLSGKDNSDFGWDEHRQMVVTKDVVWNSYINIIKEINVEDIATANNLKEGNNYHECENDVSLDEMDV
;
A
#
# COMPACT_ATOMS: atom_id res chain seq x y z
N MET A 1 4.46 -22.19 -18.96
CA MET A 1 3.61 -20.96 -18.88
C MET A 1 2.81 -20.99 -17.58
N LEU A 2 2.35 -19.84 -17.05
CA LEU A 2 1.71 -19.75 -15.72
C LEU A 2 0.55 -20.73 -15.53
N GLU A 3 -0.23 -21.02 -16.57
CA GLU A 3 -1.32 -22.01 -16.58
C GLU A 3 -0.87 -23.46 -16.29
N GLN A 4 0.38 -23.81 -16.60
CA GLN A 4 0.93 -25.14 -16.30
C GLN A 4 1.37 -25.27 -14.84
N VAL A 5 1.73 -24.15 -14.20
CA VAL A 5 2.19 -24.11 -12.81
C VAL A 5 1.01 -23.90 -11.86
N LEU A 6 0.00 -23.11 -12.29
CA LEU A 6 -1.21 -22.80 -11.54
C LEU A 6 -2.47 -22.97 -12.42
N PRO A 7 -2.89 -24.23 -12.68
CA PRO A 7 -4.11 -24.51 -13.42
C PRO A 7 -5.33 -23.88 -12.72
N HIS A 8 -6.27 -23.35 -13.50
CA HIS A 8 -7.51 -22.70 -13.02
C HIS A 8 -7.35 -21.42 -12.20
N SER A 9 -6.14 -20.86 -12.09
CA SER A 9 -5.95 -19.56 -11.42
C SER A 9 -6.68 -18.41 -12.12
N MET A 10 -7.03 -18.56 -13.40
CA MET A 10 -7.54 -17.49 -14.27
C MET A 10 -6.58 -16.28 -14.38
N LEU A 11 -5.34 -16.41 -13.89
CA LEU A 11 -4.36 -15.34 -13.85
C LEU A 11 -3.52 -15.35 -15.13
N LYS A 12 -3.58 -14.26 -15.90
CA LYS A 12 -2.66 -13.99 -16.99
C LYS A 12 -1.35 -13.43 -16.44
N ALA A 13 -0.21 -13.99 -16.83
CA ALA A 13 1.11 -13.60 -16.29
C ALA A 13 1.38 -12.09 -16.43
N LYS A 14 1.29 -11.54 -17.65
CA LYS A 14 1.64 -10.15 -17.93
C LYS A 14 0.79 -9.10 -17.19
N PRO A 15 -0.55 -9.06 -17.34
CA PRO A 15 -1.36 -8.02 -16.70
C PRO A 15 -1.37 -8.15 -15.16
N ASN A 16 -1.22 -9.36 -14.61
CA ASN A 16 -1.08 -9.52 -13.15
C ASN A 16 0.25 -8.95 -12.63
N LEU A 17 1.35 -9.13 -13.37
CA LEU A 17 2.63 -8.53 -13.02
C LEU A 17 2.57 -7.00 -13.12
N GLU A 18 1.97 -6.46 -14.19
CA GLU A 18 1.80 -5.02 -14.38
C GLU A 18 0.97 -4.39 -13.25
N SER A 19 -0.16 -5.02 -12.88
CA SER A 19 -1.00 -4.58 -11.77
C SER A 19 -0.24 -4.56 -10.44
N ARG A 20 0.49 -5.65 -10.12
CA ARG A 20 1.30 -5.72 -8.90
C ARG A 20 2.40 -4.67 -8.85
N ILE A 21 3.08 -4.41 -9.97
CA ILE A 21 4.10 -3.37 -10.06
C ILE A 21 3.47 -1.99 -9.83
N LYS A 22 2.30 -1.71 -10.41
CA LYS A 22 1.58 -0.45 -10.21
C LYS A 22 1.19 -0.22 -8.76
N THR A 23 0.77 -1.26 -8.05
CA THR A 23 0.49 -1.18 -6.60
C THR A 23 1.76 -0.92 -5.81
N LEU A 24 2.82 -1.70 -6.05
CA LEU A 24 4.09 -1.54 -5.34
C LEU A 24 4.72 -0.15 -5.52
N LYS A 25 4.62 0.44 -6.72
CA LYS A 25 5.10 1.81 -6.97
C LYS A 25 4.33 2.85 -6.16
N ARG A 26 3.00 2.71 -6.07
CA ARG A 26 2.15 3.60 -5.26
C ARG A 26 2.48 3.49 -3.78
N ASP A 27 2.56 2.27 -3.26
CA ASP A 27 2.89 2.02 -1.86
C ASP A 27 4.29 2.54 -1.52
N TRP A 28 5.26 2.33 -2.43
CA TRP A 28 6.61 2.84 -2.27
C TRP A 28 6.66 4.38 -2.22
N ALA A 29 5.91 5.08 -3.08
CA ALA A 29 5.86 6.54 -3.07
C ALA A 29 5.38 7.07 -1.71
N ILE A 30 4.31 6.47 -1.15
CA ILE A 30 3.78 6.85 0.17
C ILE A 30 4.86 6.67 1.25
N VAL A 31 5.53 5.52 1.27
CA VAL A 31 6.60 5.25 2.25
C VAL A 31 7.76 6.21 2.05
N TYR A 32 8.14 6.50 0.81
CA TYR A 32 9.22 7.43 0.50
C TYR A 32 8.91 8.85 1.00
N ASP A 33 7.70 9.35 0.80
CA ASP A 33 7.28 10.67 1.28
C ASP A 33 7.27 10.72 2.82
N MET A 34 6.84 9.64 3.49
CA MET A 34 6.92 9.51 4.94
C MET A 34 8.36 9.53 5.46
N LEU A 35 9.28 8.81 4.82
CA LEU A 35 10.66 8.69 5.30
C LEU A 35 11.53 9.89 4.94
N SER A 36 11.28 10.52 3.79
CA SER A 36 11.96 11.74 3.36
C SER A 36 11.52 12.99 4.12
N GLY A 37 10.44 12.91 4.91
CA GLY A 37 9.84 14.04 5.61
C GLY A 37 9.24 15.09 4.66
N LYS A 38 8.97 14.70 3.40
CA LYS A 38 8.35 15.55 2.40
C LYS A 38 6.84 15.67 2.68
N ASP A 39 6.21 16.67 2.07
CA ASP A 39 4.76 16.86 2.06
C ASP A 39 4.09 16.92 3.43
N ASN A 40 4.83 17.42 4.43
CA ASN A 40 4.38 17.57 5.82
C ASN A 40 3.96 16.25 6.48
N SER A 41 4.63 15.14 6.14
CA SER A 41 4.30 13.84 6.72
C SER A 41 4.50 13.77 8.23
N ASP A 42 5.25 14.70 8.83
CA ASP A 42 5.69 14.69 10.24
C ASP A 42 6.53 13.46 10.63
N PHE A 43 6.71 12.50 9.72
CA PHE A 43 7.60 11.35 9.84
C PHE A 43 8.95 11.66 9.17
N GLY A 44 9.96 10.88 9.54
CA GLY A 44 11.27 10.93 8.89
C GLY A 44 12.08 9.69 9.21
N TRP A 45 13.21 9.53 8.52
CA TRP A 45 14.17 8.47 8.75
C TRP A 45 15.40 8.99 9.49
N ASP A 46 15.76 8.36 10.61
CA ASP A 46 17.01 8.61 11.32
C ASP A 46 18.09 7.65 10.82
N GLU A 47 19.01 8.18 10.01
CA GLU A 47 20.10 7.40 9.43
C GLU A 47 21.06 6.82 10.47
N HIS A 48 21.23 7.46 11.63
CA HIS A 48 22.14 6.97 12.65
C HIS A 48 21.54 5.83 13.46
N ARG A 49 20.22 5.91 13.70
CA ARG A 49 19.48 4.92 14.48
C ARG A 49 18.81 3.86 13.62
N GLN A 50 18.81 4.04 12.30
CA GLN A 50 18.17 3.17 11.31
C GLN A 50 16.70 2.92 11.66
N MET A 51 15.96 3.99 11.97
CA MET A 51 14.56 3.90 12.39
C MET A 51 13.73 5.12 11.98
N VAL A 52 12.41 4.92 11.92
CA VAL A 52 11.44 6.00 11.72
C VAL A 52 11.36 6.87 12.97
N VAL A 53 11.38 8.18 12.79
CA VAL A 53 11.26 9.19 13.84
C VAL A 53 10.11 10.14 13.56
N THR A 54 9.40 10.54 14.61
CA THR A 54 8.34 11.55 14.59
C THR A 54 8.07 12.01 16.03
N LYS A 55 7.12 12.92 16.23
CA LYS A 55 6.64 13.31 17.56
C LYS A 55 5.76 12.20 18.13
N ASP A 56 5.84 11.96 19.44
CA ASP A 56 5.03 10.94 20.13
C ASP A 56 3.52 11.11 19.86
N VAL A 57 3.04 12.35 19.77
CA VAL A 57 1.62 12.65 19.47
C VAL A 57 1.19 12.13 18.10
N VAL A 58 2.06 12.23 17.09
CA VAL A 58 1.80 11.76 15.72
C VAL A 58 1.84 10.24 15.69
N TRP A 59 2.87 9.62 16.29
CA TRP A 59 2.99 8.17 16.39
C TRP A 59 1.80 7.54 17.10
N ASN A 60 1.39 8.09 18.25
CA ASN A 60 0.25 7.59 19.02
C ASN A 60 -1.08 7.74 18.26
N SER A 61 -1.26 8.85 17.54
CA SER A 61 -2.45 9.04 16.69
C SER A 61 -2.52 7.99 15.59
N TYR A 62 -1.40 7.71 14.90
CA TYR A 62 -1.33 6.69 13.87
C TYR A 62 -1.64 5.28 14.41
N ILE A 63 -1.06 4.90 15.55
CA ILE A 63 -1.34 3.61 16.21
C ILE A 63 -2.82 3.48 16.59
N ASN A 64 -3.48 4.56 17.01
CA ASN A 64 -4.90 4.54 17.33
C ASN A 64 -5.75 4.33 16.08
N ILE A 65 -5.44 5.02 14.97
CA ILE A 65 -6.13 4.83 13.69
C ILE A 65 -6.00 3.37 13.22
N ILE A 66 -4.80 2.77 13.28
CA ILE A 66 -4.62 1.35 12.91
C ILE A 66 -5.45 0.43 13.80
N LYS A 67 -5.55 0.71 15.11
CA LYS A 67 -6.39 -0.07 16.00
C LYS A 67 -7.87 0.04 15.61
N GLU A 68 -8.34 1.23 15.26
CA GLU A 68 -9.71 1.45 14.80
C GLU A 68 -9.98 0.74 13.47
N ILE A 69 -9.08 0.86 12.50
CA ILE A 69 -9.15 0.13 11.22
C ILE A 69 -9.19 -1.37 11.46
N ASN A 70 -8.31 -1.91 12.31
CA ASN A 70 -8.31 -3.36 12.60
C ASN A 70 -9.58 -3.82 13.31
N VAL A 71 -10.26 -2.96 14.07
CA VAL A 71 -11.57 -3.27 14.68
C VAL A 71 -12.68 -3.27 13.61
N GLU A 72 -12.63 -2.34 12.66
CA GLU A 72 -13.57 -2.26 11.52
C GLU A 72 -13.34 -3.36 10.47
N ASP A 73 -12.09 -3.76 10.24
CA ASP A 73 -11.71 -4.83 9.32
C ASP A 73 -12.12 -6.21 9.87
N ILE A 74 -12.15 -6.41 11.20
CA ILE A 74 -12.79 -7.60 11.79
C ILE A 74 -14.29 -7.61 11.50
N ALA A 75 -14.96 -6.45 11.58
CA ALA A 75 -16.39 -6.35 11.24
C ALA A 75 -16.63 -6.60 9.74
N THR A 76 -15.74 -6.12 8.87
CA THR A 76 -15.85 -6.25 7.41
C THR A 76 -15.44 -7.63 6.91
N ALA A 77 -14.38 -8.24 7.44
CA ALA A 77 -13.94 -9.59 7.10
C ALA A 77 -14.97 -10.67 7.49
N ASN A 78 -15.76 -10.44 8.54
CA ASN A 78 -16.90 -11.30 8.87
C ASN A 78 -18.03 -11.23 7.82
N ASN A 79 -18.07 -10.18 6.99
CA ASN A 79 -19.03 -10.00 5.90
C ASN A 79 -18.45 -10.35 4.51
N LEU A 80 -17.12 -10.40 4.35
CA LEU A 80 -16.42 -10.72 3.08
C LEU A 80 -16.21 -12.23 2.88
N LYS A 81 -17.24 -13.05 3.05
CA LYS A 81 -17.26 -14.42 2.48
C LYS A 81 -17.88 -14.46 1.07
N GLU A 82 -18.25 -13.31 0.52
CA GLU A 82 -18.90 -13.22 -0.79
C GLU A 82 -18.36 -12.00 -1.56
N GLY A 83 -17.59 -12.25 -2.62
CA GLY A 83 -17.31 -11.24 -3.66
C GLY A 83 -15.90 -10.67 -3.70
N ASN A 84 -14.97 -11.41 -4.31
CA ASN A 84 -13.70 -10.85 -4.78
C ASN A 84 -13.98 -9.98 -6.02
N ASN A 85 -14.26 -8.69 -5.84
CA ASN A 85 -14.23 -7.73 -6.95
C ASN A 85 -13.08 -6.75 -6.72
N TYR A 86 -12.02 -6.89 -7.52
CA TYR A 86 -10.91 -5.97 -7.57
C TYR A 86 -11.43 -4.63 -8.10
N HIS A 87 -11.69 -3.67 -7.21
CA HIS A 87 -12.03 -2.32 -7.65
C HIS A 87 -10.77 -1.68 -8.25
N GLU A 88 -10.81 -1.50 -9.57
CA GLU A 88 -9.83 -0.73 -10.32
C GLU A 88 -9.98 0.74 -9.87
N CYS A 89 -9.07 1.23 -9.03
CA CYS A 89 -8.94 2.66 -8.79
C CYS A 89 -8.25 3.28 -10.00
N GLU A 90 -9.06 3.71 -10.97
CA GLU A 90 -8.67 4.62 -12.04
C GLU A 90 -8.33 5.99 -11.44
N ASN A 91 -7.09 6.15 -11.00
CA ASN A 91 -6.49 7.48 -10.90
C ASN A 91 -5.42 7.54 -12.00
N ASP A 92 -5.70 8.36 -13.01
CA ASP A 92 -4.78 8.76 -14.07
C ASP A 92 -3.67 9.63 -13.47
N VAL A 93 -2.70 9.00 -12.81
CA VAL A 93 -1.37 9.61 -12.66
C VAL A 93 -0.59 9.16 -13.88
N SER A 94 -0.35 10.12 -14.77
CA SER A 94 0.46 9.96 -15.98
C SER A 94 1.75 9.20 -15.65
N LEU A 95 2.05 8.18 -16.45
CA LEU A 95 3.23 7.32 -16.28
C LEU A 95 4.56 8.09 -16.44
N ASP A 96 4.51 9.31 -16.98
CA ASP A 96 5.67 10.09 -17.40
C ASP A 96 6.12 11.17 -16.39
N GLU A 97 5.51 11.25 -15.20
CA GLU A 97 5.83 12.34 -14.23
C GLU A 97 6.55 11.90 -12.95
N MET A 98 6.89 10.62 -12.79
CA MET A 98 7.81 10.17 -11.73
C MET A 98 9.21 9.93 -12.31
N ASP A 99 9.86 11.01 -12.73
CA ASP A 99 11.32 11.05 -12.80
C ASP A 99 11.86 11.16 -11.36
N VAL A 100 12.61 10.13 -10.95
CA VAL A 100 13.33 10.05 -9.67
C VAL A 100 14.51 11.02 -9.65
#